data_AF-A0AAD9CPD9-F1
#
_entry.id   AF-A0AAD9CPD9-F1
#
_cell.length_a   1.000
_cell.length_b   1.000
_cell.length_c   1.000
_cell.angle_alpha   90.00
_cell.angle_beta   90.00
_cell.angle_gamma   90.00
#
_symmetry.space_group_name_H-M   'P 1'
#
loop_
_entity.id
_entity.type
_entity.pdbx_description
1 polymer ?
#
loop_
_entity_poly.entity_id
_entity_poly.type
_entity_poly.pdbx_seq_one_letter_code
_entity_poly.pdbx_strand_id
1 'polypeptide(L)'
;MMGVKTLLLALLLAALEGAGSMPGSLTDVIRTDVSLRGVVLAAAGRFNDQSNDAFLFKPSAILRAQRQVVKGLRYVVDLEISRTLCRKRNHNKDLSRCDLQPEGSLKQTFECHTEVWVALEE
;
A
#
# COMPACT_ATOMS: atom_id res chain seq x y z
N MET A 1 42.05 -23.76 14.65
CA MET A 1 40.59 -23.51 14.79
C MET A 1 40.11 -22.11 14.36
N MET A 2 40.97 -21.24 13.82
CA MET A 2 40.57 -19.88 13.38
C MET A 2 40.12 -19.84 11.90
N GLY A 3 40.74 -20.64 11.02
CA GLY A 3 40.46 -20.63 9.57
C GLY A 3 39.09 -21.18 9.16
N VAL A 4 38.52 -22.12 9.91
CA VAL A 4 37.20 -22.70 9.60
C VAL A 4 36.08 -21.70 9.90
N LYS A 5 36.23 -20.90 10.98
CA LYS A 5 35.26 -19.86 11.34
C LYS A 5 35.24 -18.73 10.32
N THR A 6 36.41 -18.30 9.84
CA THR A 6 36.49 -17.30 8.77
C THR A 6 35.95 -17.81 7.43
N LEU A 7 36.15 -19.10 7.10
CA LEU A 7 35.58 -19.71 5.89
C LEU A 7 34.04 -19.79 5.95
N LEU A 8 33.49 -20.19 7.10
CA LEU A 8 32.05 -20.24 7.34
C LEU A 8 31.42 -18.85 7.25
N LEU A 9 32.08 -17.83 7.82
CA LEU A 9 31.61 -16.46 7.76
C LEU A 9 31.59 -15.94 6.31
N ALA A 10 32.65 -16.22 5.53
CA ALA A 10 32.74 -15.83 4.13
C ALA A 10 31.67 -16.51 3.25
N LEU A 11 31.36 -17.79 3.50
CA LEU A 11 30.27 -18.50 2.80
C LEU A 11 28.88 -17.94 3.15
N LEU A 12 28.66 -17.57 4.42
CA LEU A 12 27.42 -16.89 4.86
C LEU A 12 27.26 -15.52 4.20
N LEU A 13 28.34 -14.73 4.11
CA LEU A 13 28.36 -13.43 3.43
C LEU A 13 28.08 -13.58 1.92
N ALA A 14 28.70 -14.54 1.24
CA ALA A 14 28.45 -14.81 -0.18
C ALA A 14 27.03 -15.30 -0.47
N ALA A 15 26.40 -16.04 0.46
CA ALA A 15 25.01 -16.47 0.34
C ALA A 15 24.01 -15.30 0.48
N LEU A 16 24.37 -14.23 1.21
CA LEU A 16 23.55 -13.02 1.28
C LEU A 16 23.62 -12.19 -0.02
N GLU A 17 24.77 -12.19 -0.70
CA GLU A 17 25.01 -11.34 -1.88
C GLU A 17 24.43 -11.92 -3.18
N GLY A 18 24.05 -13.20 -3.21
CA GLY A 18 23.59 -13.93 -4.40
C GLY A 18 22.07 -14.01 -4.62
N ALA A 19 21.25 -13.46 -3.73
CA ALA A 19 19.79 -13.53 -3.86
C ALA A 19 19.24 -12.40 -4.77
N GLY A 20 19.48 -12.52 -6.08
CA GLY A 20 18.74 -11.74 -7.07
C GLY A 20 17.23 -11.96 -6.88
N SER A 21 16.44 -10.89 -6.83
CA SER A 21 14.99 -10.99 -6.64
C SER A 21 14.36 -11.80 -7.77
N MET A 22 13.80 -12.97 -7.45
CA MET A 22 13.14 -13.83 -8.43
C MET A 22 11.96 -13.08 -9.07
N PRO A 23 11.82 -13.11 -10.41
CA PRO A 23 10.62 -12.59 -11.07
C PRO A 23 9.36 -13.20 -10.45
N GLY A 24 8.40 -12.35 -10.09
CA GLY A 24 7.18 -12.79 -9.40
C GLY A 24 7.30 -12.94 -7.89
N SER A 25 8.44 -12.61 -7.26
CA SER A 25 8.51 -12.42 -5.82
C SER A 25 7.83 -11.12 -5.39
N LEU A 26 7.36 -11.06 -4.13
CA LEU A 26 6.95 -9.81 -3.51
C LEU A 26 8.18 -8.96 -3.19
N THR A 27 8.13 -7.70 -3.61
CA THR A 27 9.19 -6.71 -3.39
C THR A 27 8.61 -5.47 -2.73
N ASP A 28 9.33 -4.88 -1.78
CA ASP A 28 8.88 -3.67 -1.11
C ASP A 28 8.82 -2.48 -2.09
N VAL A 29 7.78 -1.67 -1.94
CA VAL A 29 7.57 -0.46 -2.73
C VAL A 29 7.85 0.75 -1.85
N ILE A 30 8.67 1.67 -2.34
CA ILE A 30 8.91 2.94 -1.64
C ILE A 30 7.62 3.76 -1.58
N ARG A 31 7.34 4.37 -0.42
CA ARG A 31 6.08 5.11 -0.21
C ARG A 31 5.90 6.32 -1.14
N THR A 32 6.99 6.82 -1.71
CA THR A 32 7.03 7.96 -2.65
C THR A 32 6.80 7.54 -4.10
N ASP A 33 6.59 6.25 -4.39
CA ASP A 33 6.26 5.76 -5.73
C ASP A 33 4.93 6.38 -6.21
N VAL A 34 4.97 7.04 -7.37
CA VAL A 34 3.81 7.75 -7.93
C VAL A 34 2.65 6.79 -8.22
N SER A 35 2.96 5.56 -8.63
CA SER A 35 1.97 4.51 -8.93
C SER A 35 1.26 4.05 -7.65
N LEU A 36 1.99 3.96 -6.53
CA LEU A 36 1.42 3.56 -5.23
C LEU A 36 0.34 4.54 -4.77
N ARG A 37 0.50 5.85 -5.05
CA ARG A 37 -0.53 6.85 -4.73
C ARG A 37 -1.85 6.57 -5.44
N GLY A 38 -1.79 6.21 -6.72
CA GLY A 38 -2.99 5.83 -7.48
C GLY A 38 -3.65 4.57 -6.92
N VAL A 39 -2.84 3.57 -6.56
CA VAL A 39 -3.28 2.30 -5.97
C VAL A 39 -4.07 2.52 -4.67
N VAL A 40 -3.53 3.29 -3.72
CA VAL A 40 -4.22 3.51 -2.43
C VAL A 40 -5.47 4.38 -2.58
N LEU A 41 -5.47 5.34 -3.52
CA LEU A 41 -6.66 6.13 -3.84
C LEU A 41 -7.76 5.26 -4.48
N ALA A 42 -7.39 4.34 -5.37
CA ALA A 42 -8.33 3.38 -5.95
C ALA A 42 -8.91 2.44 -4.89
N ALA A 43 -8.10 1.95 -3.96
CA ALA A 43 -8.54 1.12 -2.85
C ALA A 43 -9.55 1.85 -1.95
N ALA A 44 -9.25 3.09 -1.53
CA ALA A 44 -10.18 3.92 -0.76
C ALA A 44 -11.45 4.26 -1.57
N GLY A 45 -11.32 4.52 -2.88
CA GLY A 45 -12.45 4.73 -3.78
C GLY A 45 -13.39 3.52 -3.81
N ARG A 46 -12.83 2.30 -3.93
CA ARG A 46 -13.60 1.06 -3.89
C ARG A 46 -14.32 0.87 -2.55
N PHE A 47 -13.65 1.14 -1.43
CA PHE A 47 -14.28 1.14 -0.11
C PHE A 47 -15.44 2.14 -0.04
N ASN A 48 -15.22 3.37 -0.50
CA ASN A 48 -16.25 4.40 -0.52
C ASN A 48 -17.47 3.99 -1.31
N ASP A 49 -17.30 3.37 -2.48
CA ASP A 49 -18.42 2.95 -3.31
C ASP A 49 -19.25 1.84 -2.64
N GLN A 50 -18.61 0.91 -1.92
CA GLN A 50 -19.26 -0.21 -1.23
C GLN A 50 -19.81 0.14 0.16
N SER A 51 -19.27 1.16 0.82
CA SER A 51 -19.69 1.58 2.15
C SER A 51 -21.00 2.37 2.13
N ASN A 52 -21.85 2.17 3.13
CA ASN A 52 -23.07 2.94 3.35
C ASN A 52 -22.84 4.21 4.21
N ASP A 53 -21.59 4.54 4.53
CA ASP A 53 -21.27 5.75 5.30
C ASP A 53 -21.72 7.03 4.57
N ALA A 54 -22.12 8.03 5.35
CA ALA A 54 -22.53 9.33 4.81
C ALA A 54 -21.35 10.17 4.29
N PHE A 55 -20.12 9.85 4.72
CA PHE A 55 -18.89 10.54 4.40
C PHE A 55 -17.96 9.69 3.54
N LEU A 56 -17.08 10.36 2.80
CA LEU A 56 -15.99 9.71 2.09
C LEU A 56 -14.83 9.41 3.05
N PHE A 57 -14.10 8.34 2.78
CA PHE A 57 -12.84 7.97 3.40
C PHE A 57 -11.69 8.22 2.42
N LYS A 58 -10.52 8.57 2.95
CA LYS A 58 -9.29 8.70 2.16
C LYS A 58 -8.11 8.02 2.85
N PRO A 59 -7.05 7.61 2.13
CA PRO A 59 -5.84 7.09 2.75
C PRO A 59 -5.24 8.11 3.71
N SER A 60 -4.96 7.69 4.95
CA SER A 60 -4.33 8.51 6.01
C SER A 60 -2.90 8.09 6.28
N ALA A 61 -2.59 6.79 6.19
CA ALA A 61 -1.26 6.24 6.34
C ALA A 61 -1.06 5.00 5.45
N ILE A 62 0.17 4.80 4.98
CA ILE A 62 0.58 3.54 4.36
C ILE A 62 1.50 2.85 5.36
N LEU A 63 1.09 1.69 5.86
CA LEU A 63 1.84 0.93 6.87
C LEU A 63 2.88 0.05 6.19
N ARG A 64 2.48 -0.66 5.12
CA ARG A 64 3.33 -1.52 4.30
C ARG A 64 2.86 -1.49 2.85
N ALA A 65 3.79 -1.53 1.91
CA ALA A 65 3.48 -1.64 0.49
C ALA A 65 4.46 -2.58 -0.20
N GLN A 66 3.92 -3.58 -0.89
CA GLN A 66 4.69 -4.52 -1.68
C GLN A 66 4.07 -4.66 -3.07
N ARG A 67 4.87 -5.06 -4.06
CA ARG A 67 4.40 -5.39 -5.40
C ARG A 67 4.95 -6.71 -5.89
N GLN A 68 4.20 -7.33 -6.78
CA GLN A 68 4.53 -8.55 -7.47
C GLN A 68 4.29 -8.37 -8.97
N VAL A 69 5.28 -8.76 -9.79
CA VAL A 69 5.10 -8.82 -11.25
C VAL A 69 4.29 -10.07 -11.60
N VAL A 70 3.18 -9.88 -12.33
CA VAL A 70 2.27 -10.92 -12.80
C VAL A 70 1.92 -10.65 -14.28
N LYS A 71 0.73 -10.99 -14.78
CA LYS A 71 0.18 -10.40 -16.00
C LYS A 71 -0.23 -8.93 -15.75
N GLY A 72 0.75 -8.08 -15.47
CA GLY A 72 0.60 -6.75 -14.90
C GLY A 72 1.33 -6.61 -13.55
N LEU A 73 0.81 -5.76 -12.66
CA LEU A 73 1.33 -5.58 -11.29
C LEU A 73 0.25 -5.89 -10.26
N ARG A 74 0.59 -6.71 -9.26
CA ARG A 74 -0.23 -6.90 -8.06
C ARG A 74 0.43 -6.14 -6.91
N TYR A 75 -0.26 -5.13 -6.39
CA TYR A 75 0.12 -4.42 -5.19
C TYR A 75 -0.57 -5.03 -3.98
N VAL A 76 0.19 -5.30 -2.92
CA VAL A 76 -0.31 -5.73 -1.62
C VAL A 76 0.02 -4.62 -0.63
N VAL A 77 -1.00 -3.95 -0.11
CA VAL A 77 -0.84 -2.73 0.69
C VAL A 77 -1.64 -2.83 1.97
N ASP A 78 -0.94 -2.68 3.09
CA ASP A 78 -1.53 -2.42 4.39
C ASP A 78 -1.57 -0.91 4.59
N LEU A 79 -2.77 -0.36 4.70
CA LEU A 79 -3.00 1.09 4.80
C LEU A 79 -4.06 1.41 5.85
N GLU A 80 -4.00 2.63 6.35
CA GLU A 80 -5.12 3.23 7.06
C GLU A 80 -5.95 4.09 6.10
N ILE A 81 -7.27 3.99 6.23
CA ILE A 81 -8.22 4.94 5.65
C ILE A 81 -8.97 5.66 6.77
N SER A 82 -9.11 6.98 6.66
CA SER A 82 -9.81 7.80 7.66
C SER A 82 -10.98 8.55 7.05
N ARG A 83 -12.04 8.71 7.85
CA ARG A 83 -13.24 9.46 7.48
C ARG A 83 -12.89 10.93 7.24
N THR A 84 -13.47 11.51 6.20
CA THR A 84 -13.30 12.91 5.80
C THR A 84 -14.52 13.76 6.16
N LEU A 85 -14.39 15.08 6.01
CA LEU A 85 -15.50 16.03 6.09
C LEU A 85 -16.43 16.00 4.86
N CYS A 86 -15.97 15.40 3.75
CA CYS A 86 -16.73 15.34 2.51
C CYS A 86 -17.87 14.33 2.59
N ARG A 87 -19.08 14.75 2.23
CA ARG A 87 -20.26 13.87 2.15
C ARG A 87 -20.27 13.11 0.83
N LYS A 88 -20.61 11.82 0.88
CA LYS A 88 -20.70 10.93 -0.30
C LYS A 88 -21.78 11.36 -1.30
N ARG A 89 -22.85 12.01 -0.83
CA ARG A 89 -23.96 12.52 -1.68
C ARG A 89 -23.59 13.76 -2.48
N ASN A 90 -22.48 14.43 -2.17
CA ASN A 90 -22.03 15.55 -2.97
C ASN A 90 -21.39 15.01 -4.26
N HIS A 91 -21.66 15.64 -5.41
CA HIS A 91 -21.13 15.18 -6.70
C HIS A 91 -19.60 15.29 -6.82
N ASN A 92 -18.93 16.02 -5.91
CA ASN A 92 -17.49 16.15 -5.91
C ASN A 92 -16.84 15.04 -5.05
N LYS A 93 -16.22 14.06 -5.72
CA LYS A 93 -15.44 12.98 -5.09
C LYS A 93 -13.93 13.26 -5.07
N ASP A 94 -13.49 14.49 -5.31
CA ASP A 94 -12.07 14.86 -5.25
C ASP A 94 -11.54 14.79 -3.81
N LEU A 95 -10.95 13.64 -3.46
CA LEU A 95 -10.38 13.38 -2.14
C LEU A 95 -9.18 14.27 -1.81
N SER A 96 -8.55 14.93 -2.80
CA SER A 96 -7.42 15.83 -2.57
C SER A 96 -7.82 17.09 -1.81
N ARG A 97 -9.10 17.49 -1.89
CA ARG A 97 -9.68 18.66 -1.23
C ARG A 97 -10.53 18.32 -0.01
N CYS A 98 -10.51 17.06 0.42
CA CYS A 98 -11.32 16.57 1.54
C CYS A 98 -10.46 16.39 2.79
N ASP A 99 -10.60 17.29 3.77
CA ASP A 99 -9.89 17.16 5.04
C ASP A 99 -10.41 15.99 5.88
N LEU A 100 -9.55 15.46 6.75
CA LEU A 100 -9.93 14.42 7.69
C LEU A 100 -10.87 14.98 8.77
N GLN A 101 -11.74 14.13 9.30
CA GLN A 101 -12.54 14.48 10.47
C GLN A 101 -11.60 14.82 11.65
N PRO A 102 -11.84 15.94 12.36
CA PRO A 102 -11.09 16.25 13.58
C PRO A 102 -11.44 15.26 14.70
N GLU A 103 -10.70 15.32 15.80
CA GLU A 103 -11.03 14.53 17.00
C GLU A 103 -12.49 14.73 17.44
N GLY A 104 -13.15 13.63 17.81
CA GLY A 104 -14.55 13.64 18.22
C GLY A 104 -15.29 12.38 17.80
N SER A 105 -16.62 12.39 17.96
CA SER A 105 -17.48 11.23 17.70
C SER A 105 -17.54 10.79 16.24
N LEU A 106 -17.22 11.69 15.30
CA LEU A 106 -17.20 11.39 13.87
C LEU A 106 -15.81 10.95 13.37
N LYS A 107 -14.76 11.02 14.19
CA LYS A 107 -13.46 10.48 13.81
C LYS A 107 -13.55 8.96 13.69
N GLN A 108 -13.14 8.43 12.54
CA GLN A 108 -13.05 6.99 12.33
C GLN A 108 -11.90 6.68 11.38
N THR A 109 -11.13 5.66 11.73
CA THR A 109 -10.04 5.11 10.93
C THR A 109 -10.20 3.59 10.87
N PHE A 110 -9.92 3.02 9.70
CA PHE A 110 -9.82 1.59 9.52
C PHE A 110 -8.42 1.25 9.04
N GLU A 111 -7.81 0.24 9.65
CA GLU A 111 -6.66 -0.46 9.08
C GLU A 111 -7.16 -1.49 8.08
N CYS A 112 -6.59 -1.47 6.87
CA CYS A 112 -7.05 -2.23 5.72
C CYS A 112 -5.88 -3.02 5.14
N HIS A 113 -6.13 -4.30 4.86
CA HIS A 113 -5.30 -5.11 3.97
C HIS A 113 -5.92 -5.10 2.58
N THR A 114 -5.18 -4.65 1.58
CA THR A 114 -5.71 -4.52 0.21
C THR A 114 -4.78 -5.16 -0.81
N GLU A 115 -5.40 -5.74 -1.82
CA GLU A 115 -4.72 -6.23 -3.01
C GLU A 115 -5.31 -5.54 -4.24
N VAL A 116 -4.45 -4.93 -5.06
CA VAL A 116 -4.85 -4.15 -6.23
C VAL A 116 -4.07 -4.63 -7.44
N TRP A 117 -4.78 -5.00 -8.51
CA TRP A 117 -4.19 -5.45 -9.76
C TRP A 117 -4.26 -4.32 -10.79
N VAL A 118 -3.10 -3.97 -11.32
CA VAL A 118 -2.94 -2.96 -12.37
C VAL A 118 -2.51 -3.69 -13.64
N ALA A 119 -3.32 -3.59 -14.69
CA ALA A 119 -2.92 -4.03 -16.02
C ALA A 119 -1.86 -3.06 -16.57
N LEU A 120 -0.79 -3.60 -17.14
CA LEU A 120 0.15 -2.81 -17.94
C LEU A 120 -0.38 -2.90 -19.37
N GLU A 121 -0.75 -1.76 -19.97
CA GLU A 121 -1.06 -1.70 -21.39
C GLU A 121 0.24 -1.93 -22.18
N GLU A 122 0.21 -2.88 -23.14
CA GLU A 122 1.28 -3.09 -24.13
C GLU A 122 1.07 -2.22 -25.37
#